data_AF-A0AAE1AKU7-F1
#
_entry.id   AF-A0AAE1AKU7-F1
#
_cell.length_a   1.000
_cell.length_b   1.000
_cell.length_c   1.000
_cell.angle_alpha   90.00
_cell.angle_beta   90.00
_cell.angle_gamma   90.00
#
_symmetry.space_group_name_H-M   'P 1'
#
loop_
_entity.id
_entity.type
_entity.pdbx_description
1 polymer ?
#
loop_
_entity_poly.entity_id
_entity_poly.type
_entity_poly.pdbx_seq_one_letter_code
_entity_poly.pdbx_strand_id
1 'polypeptide(L)'
;MTLRCDRNSKVQTNIIKIFCMRIVKKDNSSWNLVAEQRDLQDFPAVEENLTALAKIEGDTSNAFLQVSWEDVSDNNFGVFQCDVTGYDYKLNIIIERTSEIDIQESEVPNKYLVNLFQNAQEAVLDLQKFFDTEIFNVESRLKALKLAIAAFEDRQTSFQKSLMALELNQSLIENRLTAVETLRVGHMHWPGGFYALPKPNTGCPQNGAFLNGTEQFQKIHTESRWSNDPSDSHSCAFPAETLSYVNHRKFVTLEFCEIIYQPRAPHWPHGSFCINKFVLQSCPEGFTDGFVQFHNEDSGGRHTEGKNQVAADDGTHVKLFFCCQSSGSAMTPIELPSGSPFMLYRNSGACQQVHGMTVSDEYLLFNTEDDFADDNELSGTHPDVDQPGSVLHFHMCYYTRK
;
A
#
# COMPACT_ATOMS: atom_id res chain seq x y z
N MET A 1 -27.36 32.87 66.37
CA MET A 1 -28.28 33.31 67.48
C MET A 1 -28.18 32.32 68.63
N THR A 2 -28.46 32.69 69.89
CA THR A 2 -28.36 31.74 71.05
C THR A 2 -29.52 31.90 72.03
N LEU A 3 -30.05 30.79 72.56
CA LEU A 3 -31.05 30.74 73.63
C LEU A 3 -30.50 29.90 74.78
N ARG A 4 -30.47 30.47 75.99
CA ARG A 4 -29.93 29.83 77.19
C ARG A 4 -31.02 29.69 78.25
N CYS A 5 -31.19 28.46 78.74
CA CYS A 5 -32.10 28.09 79.81
C CYS A 5 -31.29 27.71 81.05
N ASP A 6 -31.29 28.58 82.06
CA ASP A 6 -30.75 28.26 83.39
C ASP A 6 -31.86 27.71 84.30
N ARG A 7 -31.52 26.94 85.34
CA ARG A 7 -32.50 26.48 86.33
C ARG A 7 -33.22 27.69 86.93
N ASN A 8 -34.56 27.63 86.97
CA ASN A 8 -35.38 28.73 87.46
C ASN A 8 -35.34 28.83 88.99
N SER A 9 -34.44 29.66 89.51
CA SER A 9 -34.29 29.93 90.96
C SER A 9 -35.50 30.62 91.61
N LYS A 10 -36.48 31.08 90.82
CA LYS A 10 -37.69 31.76 91.32
C LYS A 10 -38.83 30.81 91.67
N VAL A 11 -38.70 29.51 91.37
CA VAL A 11 -39.64 28.48 91.81
C VAL A 11 -39.09 27.88 93.11
N GLN A 12 -39.83 28.00 94.23
CA GLN A 12 -39.44 27.36 95.49
C GLN A 12 -39.58 25.84 95.35
N THR A 13 -38.51 25.16 94.96
CA THR A 13 -38.46 23.69 94.82
C THR A 13 -37.31 23.08 95.60
N ASN A 14 -37.48 21.82 95.97
CA ASN A 14 -36.48 21.02 96.68
C ASN A 14 -35.69 20.10 95.73
N ILE A 15 -35.52 20.46 94.45
CA ILE A 15 -34.71 19.63 93.53
C ILE A 15 -33.26 19.63 94.02
N ILE A 16 -32.77 18.44 94.39
CA ILE A 16 -31.40 18.21 94.87
C ILE A 16 -30.51 17.56 93.80
N LYS A 17 -31.09 16.90 92.79
CA LYS A 17 -30.38 16.32 91.66
C LYS A 17 -31.21 16.44 90.39
N ILE A 18 -30.62 16.97 89.32
CA ILE A 18 -31.24 17.08 88.00
C ILE A 18 -30.81 15.87 87.17
N PHE A 19 -31.76 15.24 86.48
CA PHE A 19 -31.45 14.17 85.52
C PHE A 19 -31.89 14.50 84.10
N CYS A 20 -32.68 15.56 83.90
CA CYS A 20 -33.05 16.02 82.57
C CYS A 20 -33.32 17.53 82.52
N MET A 21 -32.80 18.21 81.49
CA MET A 21 -33.22 19.56 81.09
C MET A 21 -33.63 19.55 79.63
N ARG A 22 -34.70 20.28 79.28
CA ARG A 22 -35.20 20.38 77.90
C ARG A 22 -35.50 21.80 77.51
N ILE A 23 -35.29 22.11 76.24
CA ILE A 23 -35.83 23.30 75.57
C ILE A 23 -36.91 22.80 74.61
N VAL A 24 -38.10 23.36 74.73
CA VAL A 24 -39.24 23.05 73.87
C VAL A 24 -39.74 24.30 73.16
N LYS A 25 -40.22 24.14 71.93
CA LYS A 25 -40.84 25.20 71.12
C LYS A 25 -42.33 24.92 70.99
N LYS A 26 -43.14 25.97 71.12
CA LYS A 26 -44.59 25.90 70.97
C LYS A 26 -44.93 25.84 69.48
N ASP A 27 -45.64 24.80 69.09
CA ASP A 27 -46.23 24.65 67.77
C ASP A 27 -47.74 24.46 67.95
N ASN A 28 -48.50 25.47 67.51
CA ASN A 28 -49.94 25.62 67.78
C ASN A 28 -50.27 25.52 69.28
N SER A 29 -50.69 24.34 69.74
CA SER A 29 -51.07 24.05 71.13
C SER A 29 -50.23 22.93 71.77
N SER A 30 -49.20 22.45 71.09
CA SER A 30 -48.28 21.40 71.55
C SER A 30 -46.86 21.92 71.72
N TRP A 31 -46.09 21.26 72.59
CA TRP A 31 -44.67 21.57 72.82
C TRP A 31 -43.80 20.52 72.14
N ASN A 32 -43.00 20.96 71.17
CA ASN A 32 -42.06 20.11 70.43
C ASN A 32 -40.66 20.24 71.02
N LEU A 33 -39.91 19.14 71.07
CA LEU A 33 -38.56 19.11 71.63
C LEU A 33 -37.54 19.75 70.68
N VAL A 34 -36.77 20.71 71.19
CA VAL A 34 -35.69 21.38 70.44
C VAL A 34 -34.32 20.86 70.90
N ALA A 35 -34.15 20.72 72.22
CA ALA A 35 -32.94 20.17 72.81
C ALA A 35 -33.24 19.48 74.14
N GLU A 36 -32.50 18.42 74.46
CA GLU A 36 -32.57 17.67 75.70
C GLU A 36 -31.17 17.29 76.19
N GLN A 37 -30.89 17.48 77.47
CA GLN A 37 -29.73 16.92 78.14
C GLN A 37 -30.19 15.97 79.24
N ARG A 38 -29.63 14.76 79.26
CA ARG A 38 -29.83 13.77 80.34
C ARG A 38 -28.54 13.53 81.13
N ASP A 39 -28.64 13.13 82.39
CA ASP A 39 -27.46 12.91 83.25
C ASP A 39 -26.57 11.76 82.74
N LEU A 40 -27.13 10.78 82.03
CA LEU A 40 -26.38 9.65 81.46
C LEU A 40 -25.88 9.89 80.02
N GLN A 41 -25.95 11.12 79.50
CA GLN A 41 -25.51 11.45 78.14
C GLN A 41 -24.37 12.48 78.17
N ASP A 42 -23.30 12.22 77.40
CA ASP A 42 -22.14 13.11 77.34
C ASP A 42 -22.43 14.45 76.62
N PHE A 43 -23.43 14.45 75.72
CA PHE A 43 -23.81 15.62 74.92
C PHE A 43 -25.33 15.78 74.82
N PRO A 44 -25.85 17.02 74.66
CA PRO A 44 -27.28 17.24 74.50
C PRO A 44 -27.78 16.67 73.17
N ALA A 45 -28.94 16.02 73.18
CA ALA A 45 -29.68 15.71 71.97
C ALA A 45 -30.33 16.99 71.44
N VAL A 46 -30.19 17.27 70.14
CA VAL A 46 -30.70 18.48 69.48
C VAL A 46 -31.37 18.13 68.15
N GLU A 47 -32.27 19.00 67.68
CA GLU A 47 -32.78 18.98 66.31
C GLU A 47 -31.64 19.24 65.28
N GLU A 48 -31.82 18.83 64.03
CA GLU A 48 -30.79 18.99 62.98
C GLU A 48 -30.36 20.47 62.80
N ASN A 49 -29.06 20.70 62.58
CA ASN A 49 -28.44 22.04 62.39
C ASN A 49 -28.41 22.96 63.61
N LEU A 50 -28.50 22.39 64.82
CA LEU A 50 -28.28 23.08 66.09
C LEU A 50 -27.00 22.62 66.77
N THR A 51 -26.35 23.53 67.49
CA THR A 51 -25.32 23.17 68.47
C THR A 51 -25.84 23.46 69.88
N ALA A 52 -25.57 22.58 70.83
CA ALA A 52 -25.97 22.77 72.22
C ALA A 52 -24.83 22.56 73.20
N LEU A 53 -24.90 23.31 74.30
CA LEU A 53 -24.01 23.21 75.45
C LEU A 53 -24.86 23.07 76.70
N ALA A 54 -24.53 22.11 77.57
CA ALA A 54 -25.26 21.91 78.81
C ALA A 54 -24.31 21.60 79.97
N LYS A 55 -24.80 21.90 81.18
CA LYS A 55 -24.21 21.47 82.44
C LYS A 55 -25.36 21.17 83.38
N ILE A 56 -25.64 19.90 83.65
CA ILE A 56 -26.73 19.51 84.57
C ILE A 56 -26.26 18.64 85.74
N GLU A 57 -25.02 18.13 85.68
CA GLU A 57 -24.39 17.43 86.79
C GLU A 57 -23.70 18.37 87.78
N GLY A 58 -23.69 17.97 89.06
CA GLY A 58 -23.07 18.72 90.14
C GLY A 58 -24.03 19.69 90.82
N ASP A 59 -23.55 20.91 91.08
CA ASP A 59 -24.34 21.95 91.75
C ASP A 59 -25.53 22.41 90.89
N THR A 60 -26.72 22.00 91.31
CA THR A 60 -27.99 22.30 90.64
C THR A 60 -28.30 23.80 90.51
N SER A 61 -27.63 24.68 91.26
CA SER A 61 -27.82 26.14 91.13
C SER A 61 -27.21 26.73 89.86
N ASN A 62 -26.21 26.05 89.29
CA ASN A 62 -25.50 26.48 88.08
C ASN A 62 -25.87 25.64 86.85
N ALA A 63 -26.98 24.90 86.93
CA ALA A 63 -27.41 24.02 85.87
C ALA A 63 -28.02 24.79 84.69
N PHE A 64 -27.62 24.46 83.47
CA PHE A 64 -28.11 25.10 82.26
C PHE A 64 -28.13 24.18 81.04
N LEU A 65 -28.95 24.56 80.06
CA LEU A 65 -28.96 24.05 78.69
C LEU A 65 -29.04 25.25 77.74
N GLN A 66 -28.16 25.32 76.76
CA GLN A 66 -28.05 26.42 75.79
C GLN A 66 -27.99 25.87 74.38
N VAL A 67 -28.77 26.45 73.47
CA VAL A 67 -28.74 26.14 72.03
C VAL A 67 -28.23 27.34 71.23
N SER A 68 -27.52 27.07 70.15
CA SER A 68 -26.98 28.06 69.23
C SER A 68 -27.27 27.64 67.79
N TRP A 69 -27.79 28.59 67.01
CA TRP A 69 -28.04 28.44 65.57
C TRP A 69 -26.96 29.19 64.78
N GLU A 70 -26.37 28.51 63.78
CA GLU A 70 -25.38 29.08 62.86
C GLU A 70 -26.00 30.16 61.97
N ASP A 71 -27.16 29.87 61.40
CA ASP A 71 -27.94 30.80 60.58
C ASP A 71 -29.26 31.21 61.26
N VAL A 72 -29.74 32.42 60.95
CA VAL A 72 -31.05 32.91 61.37
C VAL A 72 -32.08 32.49 60.32
N SER A 73 -33.05 31.66 60.71
CA SER A 73 -34.15 31.14 59.89
C SER A 73 -35.48 31.19 60.66
N ASP A 74 -36.59 30.89 59.99
CA ASP A 74 -37.92 30.83 60.63
C ASP A 74 -37.97 29.87 61.84
N ASN A 75 -37.10 28.85 61.86
CA ASN A 75 -36.99 27.92 62.98
C ASN A 75 -36.46 28.58 64.26
N ASN A 76 -35.75 29.70 64.16
CA ASN A 76 -35.15 30.43 65.28
C ASN A 76 -36.17 31.32 66.01
N PHE A 77 -37.29 31.66 65.38
CA PHE A 77 -38.31 32.56 65.91
C PHE A 77 -39.52 31.79 66.46
N GLY A 78 -40.23 32.39 67.42
CA GLY A 78 -41.41 31.81 68.07
C GLY A 78 -41.30 31.72 69.59
N VAL A 79 -42.21 30.95 70.19
CA VAL A 79 -42.36 30.86 71.65
C VAL A 79 -41.68 29.60 72.18
N PHE A 80 -40.77 29.76 73.12
CA PHE A 80 -39.99 28.68 73.75
C PHE A 80 -40.29 28.54 75.25
N GLN A 81 -40.05 27.36 75.80
CA GLN A 81 -40.12 27.08 77.24
C GLN A 81 -39.02 26.10 77.63
N CYS A 82 -38.48 26.24 78.84
CA CYS A 82 -37.49 25.32 79.37
C CYS A 82 -38.10 24.46 80.48
N ASP A 83 -37.84 23.16 80.44
CA ASP A 83 -38.27 22.18 81.44
C ASP A 83 -37.05 21.63 82.19
N VAL A 84 -37.11 21.57 83.53
CA VAL A 84 -36.09 20.90 84.37
C VAL A 84 -36.75 19.77 85.14
N THR A 85 -36.21 18.56 85.03
CA THR A 85 -36.70 17.38 85.76
C THR A 85 -35.62 16.83 86.68
N GLY A 86 -35.98 16.62 87.95
CA GLY A 86 -35.05 16.14 88.97
C GLY A 86 -35.74 15.44 90.13
N TYR A 87 -34.94 15.02 91.11
CA TYR A 87 -35.40 14.40 92.35
C TYR A 87 -35.35 15.38 93.52
N ASP A 88 -36.33 15.28 94.42
CA ASP A 88 -36.24 15.86 95.77
C ASP A 88 -35.53 14.93 96.76
N TYR A 89 -35.38 15.40 98.01
CA TYR A 89 -34.78 14.62 99.10
C TYR A 89 -35.56 13.36 99.51
N LYS A 90 -36.82 13.21 99.05
CA LYS A 90 -37.65 12.02 99.25
C LYS A 90 -37.69 11.12 98.01
N LEU A 91 -36.88 11.42 96.99
CA LEU A 91 -36.83 10.72 95.70
C LEU A 91 -38.12 10.87 94.86
N ASN A 92 -38.93 11.91 95.10
CA ASN A 92 -40.03 12.24 94.21
C ASN A 92 -39.50 12.95 92.96
N ILE A 93 -40.12 12.67 91.80
CA ILE A 93 -39.82 13.36 90.55
C ILE A 93 -40.53 14.72 90.54
N ILE A 94 -39.78 15.79 90.34
CA ILE A 94 -40.27 17.17 90.21
C ILE A 94 -39.94 17.67 88.81
N ILE A 95 -40.90 18.36 88.18
CA ILE A 95 -40.73 19.07 86.91
C ILE A 95 -40.97 20.56 87.14
N GLU A 96 -39.99 21.39 86.80
CA GLU A 96 -40.09 22.84 86.76
C GLU A 96 -40.18 23.32 85.32
N ARG A 97 -40.97 24.37 85.07
CA ARG A 97 -41.06 25.02 83.75
C ARG A 97 -40.85 26.52 83.88
N THR A 98 -40.17 27.11 82.91
CA THR A 98 -40.07 28.58 82.80
C THR A 98 -41.37 29.19 82.28
N SER A 99 -41.51 30.51 82.41
CA SER A 99 -42.48 31.26 81.60
C SER A 99 -42.14 31.14 80.11
N GLU A 100 -43.13 31.39 79.26
CA GLU A 100 -42.96 31.42 77.81
C GLU A 100 -41.96 32.52 77.40
N ILE A 101 -41.00 32.19 76.53
CA ILE A 101 -39.95 33.08 75.99
C ILE A 101 -40.28 33.34 74.52
N ASP A 102 -40.72 34.55 74.19
CA ASP A 102 -41.07 34.93 72.81
C ASP A 102 -39.87 35.58 72.09
N ILE A 103 -39.51 35.02 70.94
CA ILE A 103 -38.40 35.49 70.10
C ILE A 103 -38.97 35.92 68.74
N GLN A 104 -38.84 37.20 68.41
CA GLN A 104 -39.38 37.81 67.19
C GLN A 104 -38.27 38.26 66.24
N GLU A 105 -38.55 38.25 64.93
CA GLU A 105 -37.65 38.77 63.90
C GLU A 105 -37.57 40.30 64.00
N SER A 106 -36.35 40.85 64.12
CA SER A 106 -36.13 42.29 63.99
C SER A 106 -35.78 42.63 62.54
N GLU A 107 -36.49 43.60 61.95
CA GLU A 107 -36.32 44.09 60.57
C GLU A 107 -34.85 44.11 60.10
N VAL A 108 -34.54 43.39 59.00
CA VAL A 108 -33.23 43.42 58.36
C VAL A 108 -32.89 44.86 57.95
N PRO A 109 -31.75 45.44 58.39
CA PRO A 109 -31.44 46.83 58.08
C PRO A 109 -31.28 47.05 56.58
N ASN A 110 -32.08 47.97 56.03
CA ASN A 110 -32.14 48.36 54.61
C ASN A 110 -30.74 48.57 53.95
N LYS A 111 -29.74 48.97 54.74
CA LYS A 111 -28.34 49.14 54.31
C LYS A 111 -27.67 47.85 53.81
N TYR A 112 -28.03 46.69 54.35
CA TYR A 112 -27.46 45.40 53.93
C TYR A 112 -27.95 44.99 52.54
N LEU A 113 -29.26 45.17 52.28
CA LEU A 113 -29.86 44.92 50.97
C LEU A 113 -29.25 45.82 49.89
N VAL A 114 -29.08 47.12 50.17
CA VAL A 114 -28.48 48.07 49.22
C VAL A 114 -27.05 47.66 48.83
N ASN A 115 -26.22 47.27 49.80
CA ASN A 115 -24.86 46.81 49.52
C ASN A 115 -24.85 45.51 48.69
N LEU A 116 -25.76 44.58 48.97
CA LEU A 116 -25.88 43.34 48.20
C LEU A 116 -26.26 43.63 46.74
N PHE A 117 -27.22 44.54 46.52
CA PHE A 117 -27.61 44.97 45.18
C PHE A 117 -26.48 45.67 44.43
N GLN A 118 -25.72 46.55 45.09
CA GLN A 118 -24.57 47.23 44.48
C GLN A 118 -23.47 46.23 44.08
N ASN A 119 -23.11 45.30 44.97
CA ASN A 119 -22.10 44.27 44.67
C ASN A 119 -22.54 43.36 43.52
N ALA A 120 -23.82 42.97 43.47
CA ALA A 120 -24.36 42.18 42.37
C ALA A 120 -24.33 42.96 41.04
N GLN A 121 -24.63 44.27 41.07
CA GLN A 121 -24.59 45.12 39.88
C GLN A 121 -23.16 45.31 39.34
N GLU A 122 -22.17 45.49 40.23
CA GLU A 122 -20.76 45.56 39.84
C GLU A 122 -20.28 44.23 39.23
N ALA A 123 -20.63 43.10 39.84
CA ALA A 123 -20.28 41.79 39.31
C ALA A 123 -20.88 41.53 37.91
N VAL A 124 -22.12 41.98 37.66
CA VAL A 124 -22.76 41.88 36.34
C VAL A 124 -22.04 42.74 35.31
N LEU A 125 -21.63 43.97 35.66
CA LEU A 125 -20.88 44.86 34.77
C LEU A 125 -19.51 44.29 34.40
N ASP A 126 -18.80 43.69 35.35
CA ASP A 126 -17.51 43.07 35.08
C ASP A 126 -17.64 41.81 34.21
N LEU A 127 -18.68 41.01 34.42
CA LEU A 127 -19.01 39.89 33.53
C LEU A 127 -19.33 40.37 32.11
N GLN A 128 -20.10 41.45 31.94
CA GLN A 128 -20.37 42.01 30.62
C GLN A 128 -19.09 42.41 29.90
N LYS A 129 -18.20 43.15 30.55
CA LYS A 129 -16.90 43.54 29.97
C LYS A 129 -16.04 42.34 29.59
N PHE A 130 -16.04 41.30 30.42
CA PHE A 130 -15.33 40.07 30.13
C PHE A 130 -15.85 39.42 28.84
N PHE A 131 -17.18 39.25 28.72
CA PHE A 131 -17.79 38.68 27.52
C PHE A 131 -17.54 39.54 26.27
N ASP A 132 -17.65 40.87 26.36
CA ASP A 132 -17.38 41.77 25.23
C ASP A 132 -15.95 41.61 24.71
N THR A 133 -14.98 41.45 25.62
CA THR A 133 -13.57 41.25 25.27
C THR A 133 -13.35 39.91 24.57
N GLU A 134 -13.95 38.84 25.09
CA GLU A 134 -13.86 37.50 24.50
C GLU A 134 -14.53 37.44 23.11
N ILE A 135 -15.70 38.06 22.96
CA ILE A 135 -16.40 38.16 21.68
C ILE A 135 -15.52 38.87 20.65
N PHE A 136 -14.94 40.02 21.01
CA PHE A 136 -14.04 40.75 20.13
C PHE A 136 -12.82 39.91 19.70
N ASN A 137 -12.21 39.17 20.63
CA ASN A 137 -11.07 38.31 20.33
C ASN A 137 -11.45 37.17 19.38
N VAL A 138 -12.60 36.52 19.61
CA VAL A 138 -13.13 35.47 18.73
C VAL A 138 -13.42 36.00 17.33
N GLU A 139 -14.05 37.18 17.21
CA GLU A 139 -14.34 37.81 15.93
C GLU A 139 -13.07 38.13 15.13
N SER A 140 -12.04 38.65 15.82
CA SER A 140 -10.74 38.94 15.22
C SER A 140 -10.09 37.67 14.67
N ARG A 141 -10.09 36.58 15.46
CA ARG A 141 -9.57 35.27 15.03
C ARG A 141 -10.37 34.69 13.87
N LEU A 142 -11.69 34.81 13.88
CA LEU A 142 -12.56 34.36 12.80
C LEU A 142 -12.24 35.08 11.49
N LYS A 143 -12.00 36.40 11.55
CA LYS A 143 -11.63 37.20 10.37
C LYS A 143 -10.26 36.77 9.82
N ALA A 144 -9.28 36.54 10.69
CA ALA A 144 -7.97 36.04 10.28
C ALA A 144 -8.06 34.65 9.63
N LEU A 145 -8.88 33.76 10.20
CA LEU A 145 -9.10 32.41 9.65
C LEU A 145 -9.75 32.46 8.26
N LYS A 146 -10.75 33.33 8.05
CA LYS A 146 -11.39 33.53 6.74
C LYS A 146 -10.40 33.97 5.66
N LEU A 147 -9.50 34.90 6.00
CA LEU A 147 -8.44 35.34 5.08
C LEU A 147 -7.45 34.20 4.77
N ALA A 148 -7.09 33.39 5.77
CA ALA A 148 -6.20 32.25 5.57
C ALA A 148 -6.82 31.18 4.67
N ILE A 149 -8.13 30.92 4.81
CA ILE A 149 -8.87 29.98 3.94
C ILE A 149 -8.86 30.48 2.49
N ALA A 150 -9.20 31.75 2.24
CA ALA A 150 -9.17 32.31 0.88
C ALA A 150 -7.76 32.20 0.25
N ALA A 151 -6.70 32.47 1.02
CA ALA A 151 -5.33 32.31 0.55
C ALA A 151 -4.92 30.85 0.32
N PHE A 152 -5.57 29.90 1.00
CA PHE A 152 -5.36 28.48 0.77
C PHE A 152 -6.08 28.01 -0.51
N GLU A 153 -7.31 28.45 -0.73
CA GLU A 153 -8.09 28.14 -1.94
C GLU A 153 -7.42 28.66 -3.22
N ASP A 154 -6.83 29.86 -3.17
CA ASP A 154 -6.07 30.42 -4.30
C ASP A 154 -4.82 29.57 -4.60
N ARG A 155 -4.09 29.16 -3.56
CA ARG A 155 -2.94 28.25 -3.71
C ARG A 155 -3.36 26.88 -4.24
N GLN A 156 -4.48 26.34 -3.78
CA GLN A 156 -5.02 25.07 -4.27
C GLN A 156 -5.34 25.17 -5.77
N THR A 157 -5.95 26.27 -6.20
CA THR A 157 -6.27 26.53 -7.61
C THR A 157 -5.01 26.67 -8.47
N SER A 158 -4.00 27.38 -7.95
CA SER A 158 -2.69 27.50 -8.60
C SER A 158 -2.03 26.12 -8.77
N PHE A 159 -2.03 25.31 -7.71
CA PHE A 159 -1.46 23.96 -7.74
C PHE A 159 -2.18 23.05 -8.74
N GLN A 160 -3.52 23.10 -8.81
CA GLN A 160 -4.30 22.34 -9.80
C GLN A 160 -3.93 22.71 -11.25
N LYS A 161 -3.71 23.99 -11.54
CA LYS A 161 -3.27 24.43 -12.88
C LYS A 161 -1.89 23.89 -13.22
N SER A 162 -0.96 23.90 -12.27
CA SER A 162 0.38 23.32 -12.45
C SER A 162 0.32 21.82 -12.69
N LEU A 163 -0.58 21.10 -12.01
CA LEU A 163 -0.77 19.66 -12.20
C LEU A 163 -1.23 19.34 -13.63
N MET A 164 -2.26 20.03 -14.13
CA MET A 164 -2.76 19.85 -15.50
C MET A 164 -1.68 20.13 -16.56
N ALA A 165 -0.84 21.16 -16.34
CA ALA A 165 0.28 21.45 -17.23
C ALA A 165 1.33 20.34 -17.24
N LEU A 166 1.58 19.72 -16.08
CA LEU A 166 2.52 18.60 -15.97
C LEU A 166 1.99 17.35 -16.67
N GLU A 167 0.70 17.03 -16.52
CA GLU A 167 0.04 15.92 -17.21
C GLU A 167 0.10 16.08 -18.73
N LEU A 168 -0.13 17.30 -19.24
CA LEU A 168 0.01 17.59 -20.67
C LEU A 168 1.44 17.38 -21.16
N ASN A 169 2.43 17.85 -20.40
CA ASN A 169 3.84 17.67 -20.75
C ASN A 169 4.22 16.18 -20.76
N GLN A 170 3.71 15.38 -19.83
CA GLN A 170 3.91 13.94 -19.82
C GLN A 170 3.39 13.29 -21.10
N SER A 171 2.14 13.58 -21.50
CA SER A 171 1.57 13.04 -22.73
C SER A 171 2.36 13.45 -23.98
N LEU A 172 2.86 14.68 -24.02
CA LEU A 172 3.71 15.15 -25.12
C LEU A 172 5.03 14.38 -25.19
N ILE A 173 5.66 14.12 -24.04
CA ILE A 173 6.90 13.34 -23.96
C ILE A 173 6.67 11.91 -24.43
N GLU A 174 5.60 11.26 -23.98
CA GLU A 174 5.25 9.89 -24.39
C GLU A 174 5.06 9.81 -25.92
N ASN A 175 4.32 10.75 -26.51
CA ASN A 175 4.14 10.80 -27.97
C ASN A 175 5.46 10.99 -28.72
N ARG A 176 6.36 11.84 -28.21
CA ARG A 176 7.69 12.05 -28.80
C ARG A 176 8.56 10.81 -28.67
N LEU A 177 8.47 10.09 -27.54
CA LEU A 177 9.20 8.84 -27.33
C LEU A 177 8.78 7.79 -28.35
N THR A 178 7.47 7.57 -28.53
CA THR A 178 6.92 6.65 -29.53
C THR A 178 7.38 7.01 -30.95
N ALA A 179 7.42 8.30 -31.29
CA ALA A 179 7.93 8.75 -32.58
C ALA A 179 9.43 8.46 -32.76
N VAL A 180 10.23 8.69 -31.71
CA VAL A 180 11.68 8.38 -31.71
C VAL A 180 11.91 6.87 -31.83
N GLU A 181 11.14 6.04 -31.13
CA GLU A 181 11.23 4.58 -31.24
C GLU A 181 10.88 4.11 -32.65
N THR A 182 9.83 4.67 -33.26
CA THR A 182 9.43 4.36 -34.64
C THR A 182 10.54 4.73 -35.63
N LEU A 183 11.17 5.90 -35.46
CA LEU A 183 12.32 6.31 -36.27
C LEU A 183 13.55 5.43 -36.04
N ARG A 184 13.81 5.02 -34.79
CA ARG A 184 14.91 4.11 -34.43
C ARG A 184 14.74 2.76 -35.13
N VAL A 185 13.54 2.16 -35.09
CA VAL A 185 13.25 0.88 -35.74
C VAL A 185 13.39 0.99 -37.27
N GLY A 186 12.94 2.10 -37.87
CA GLY A 186 13.12 2.38 -39.30
C GLY A 186 14.57 2.60 -39.74
N HIS A 187 15.48 2.88 -38.81
CA HIS A 187 16.91 3.11 -39.05
C HIS A 187 17.83 1.99 -38.52
N MET A 188 17.30 0.93 -37.91
CA MET A 188 18.11 -0.23 -37.52
C MET A 188 18.48 -1.05 -38.77
N HIS A 189 19.76 -1.03 -39.10
CA HIS A 189 20.33 -1.80 -40.19
C HIS A 189 20.75 -3.17 -39.68
N TRP A 190 20.64 -4.19 -40.54
CA TRP A 190 21.20 -5.49 -40.26
C TRP A 190 22.72 -5.39 -40.10
N PRO A 191 23.33 -6.14 -39.15
CA PRO A 191 24.78 -6.10 -38.98
C PRO A 191 25.53 -6.47 -40.26
N GLY A 192 26.73 -5.93 -40.40
CA GLY A 192 27.57 -6.11 -41.58
C GLY A 192 28.19 -7.51 -41.66
N GLY A 193 28.48 -7.95 -42.88
CA GLY A 193 29.16 -9.22 -43.15
C GLY A 193 28.69 -9.87 -44.44
N PHE A 194 29.21 -11.07 -44.69
CA PHE A 194 28.77 -11.97 -45.74
C PHE A 194 28.15 -13.21 -45.09
N TYR A 195 26.83 -13.25 -45.04
CA TYR A 195 26.09 -14.29 -44.36
C TYR A 195 24.68 -14.44 -44.92
N ALA A 196 24.02 -15.53 -44.56
CA ALA A 196 22.60 -15.72 -44.82
C ALA A 196 21.84 -16.13 -43.58
N LEU A 197 20.58 -15.71 -43.52
CA LEU A 197 19.62 -16.21 -42.54
C LEU A 197 18.71 -17.25 -43.18
N PRO A 198 18.27 -18.29 -42.46
CA PRO A 198 17.19 -19.14 -42.94
C PRO A 198 15.92 -18.32 -43.19
N LYS A 199 15.24 -18.58 -44.30
CA LYS A 199 14.03 -17.86 -44.70
C LYS A 199 12.79 -18.45 -44.01
N PRO A 200 12.06 -17.67 -43.18
CA PRO A 200 10.81 -18.14 -42.59
C PRO A 200 9.67 -18.17 -43.61
N ASN A 201 8.54 -18.77 -43.23
CA ASN A 201 7.30 -18.81 -44.00
C ASN A 201 6.74 -17.43 -44.37
N THR A 202 7.12 -16.39 -43.62
CA THR A 202 6.78 -14.98 -43.92
C THR A 202 7.68 -14.34 -44.97
N GLY A 203 8.69 -15.06 -45.46
CA GLY A 203 9.70 -14.55 -46.38
C GLY A 203 10.85 -13.82 -45.68
N CYS A 204 11.77 -13.27 -46.47
CA CYS A 204 12.92 -12.56 -45.95
C CYS A 204 12.56 -11.24 -45.27
N PRO A 205 13.35 -10.79 -44.27
CA PRO A 205 13.10 -9.52 -43.61
C PRO A 205 13.03 -8.38 -44.62
N GLN A 206 11.99 -7.53 -44.52
CA GLN A 206 11.73 -6.46 -45.49
C GLN A 206 12.69 -5.28 -45.26
N ASN A 207 13.94 -5.48 -45.65
CA ASN A 207 15.01 -4.50 -45.56
C ASN A 207 15.81 -4.49 -46.87
N GLY A 208 16.33 -3.32 -47.26
CA GLY A 208 17.19 -3.18 -48.43
C GLY A 208 18.39 -4.14 -48.46
N ALA A 209 18.83 -4.63 -47.30
CA ALA A 209 19.92 -5.59 -47.16
C ALA A 209 19.66 -6.95 -47.84
N PHE A 210 18.41 -7.42 -47.86
CA PHE A 210 18.06 -8.76 -48.38
C PHE A 210 17.51 -8.76 -49.80
N LEU A 211 17.28 -7.59 -50.43
CA LEU A 211 16.56 -7.47 -51.72
C LEU A 211 17.16 -8.31 -52.86
N ASN A 212 18.47 -8.54 -52.87
CA ASN A 212 19.15 -9.29 -53.93
C ASN A 212 19.35 -10.79 -53.57
N GLY A 213 19.00 -11.20 -52.36
CA GLY A 213 19.31 -12.51 -51.78
C GLY A 213 18.09 -13.32 -51.37
N THR A 214 16.89 -13.04 -51.91
CA THR A 214 15.62 -13.67 -51.50
C THR A 214 15.25 -14.95 -52.24
N GLU A 215 15.95 -15.28 -53.33
CA GLU A 215 15.72 -16.48 -54.16
C GLU A 215 16.84 -17.53 -54.00
N GLN A 216 17.54 -17.50 -52.87
CA GLN A 216 18.68 -18.38 -52.64
C GLN A 216 18.20 -19.65 -51.93
N PHE A 217 18.59 -20.81 -52.45
CA PHE A 217 18.13 -22.09 -51.92
C PHE A 217 19.15 -23.21 -52.08
N GLN A 218 19.02 -24.23 -51.23
CA GLN A 218 19.66 -25.52 -51.34
C GLN A 218 18.59 -26.61 -51.24
N LYS A 219 18.42 -27.37 -52.30
CA LYS A 219 17.52 -28.52 -52.39
C LYS A 219 18.34 -29.80 -52.26
N ILE A 220 17.92 -30.65 -51.33
CA ILE A 220 18.65 -31.84 -50.89
C ILE A 220 17.72 -33.03 -51.00
N HIS A 221 18.22 -34.13 -51.56
CA HIS A 221 17.52 -35.42 -51.56
C HIS A 221 17.63 -36.05 -50.15
N THR A 222 16.50 -36.32 -49.51
CA THR A 222 16.41 -36.86 -48.14
C THR A 222 15.88 -38.29 -48.19
N GLU A 223 16.48 -39.20 -47.40
CA GLU A 223 16.15 -40.62 -47.44
C GLU A 223 14.74 -40.93 -46.89
N SER A 224 14.02 -41.80 -47.59
CA SER A 224 13.02 -42.63 -46.92
C SER A 224 12.83 -43.96 -47.62
N ARG A 225 13.59 -44.99 -47.22
CA ARG A 225 13.27 -46.38 -47.58
C ARG A 225 11.89 -46.83 -47.08
N TRP A 226 11.26 -46.08 -46.16
CA TRP A 226 9.95 -46.41 -45.58
C TRP A 226 9.04 -45.17 -45.48
N SER A 227 7.85 -45.25 -46.09
CA SER A 227 7.01 -44.10 -46.46
C SER A 227 6.27 -43.38 -45.33
N ASN A 228 6.50 -43.72 -44.06
CA ASN A 228 5.70 -43.20 -42.92
C ASN A 228 6.56 -42.70 -41.74
N ASP A 229 7.85 -42.45 -41.95
CA ASP A 229 8.72 -42.01 -40.87
C ASP A 229 8.56 -40.49 -40.61
N PRO A 230 8.41 -40.02 -39.36
CA PRO A 230 8.46 -38.59 -39.00
C PRO A 230 9.80 -37.88 -39.33
N SER A 231 10.75 -38.56 -39.97
CA SER A 231 12.14 -38.16 -40.21
C SER A 231 12.35 -37.00 -41.20
N ASP A 232 11.30 -36.55 -41.89
CA ASP A 232 11.32 -35.36 -42.75
C ASP A 232 10.22 -34.41 -42.27
N SER A 233 10.50 -33.64 -41.22
CA SER A 233 9.53 -32.74 -40.61
C SER A 233 10.17 -31.39 -40.33
N HIS A 234 9.37 -30.34 -40.42
CA HIS A 234 9.75 -29.02 -39.99
C HIS A 234 8.62 -28.41 -39.17
N SER A 235 8.98 -27.45 -38.34
CA SER A 235 8.01 -26.66 -37.60
C SER A 235 7.29 -25.64 -38.49
N CYS A 236 6.19 -25.06 -38.01
CA CYS A 236 5.32 -24.19 -38.81
C CYS A 236 5.99 -22.89 -39.28
N ALA A 237 7.15 -22.52 -38.74
CA ALA A 237 7.89 -21.32 -39.11
C ALA A 237 8.57 -21.40 -40.49
N PHE A 238 8.68 -22.58 -41.11
CA PHE A 238 9.27 -22.75 -42.44
C PHE A 238 8.21 -22.71 -43.56
N PRO A 239 8.61 -22.32 -44.79
CA PRO A 239 7.74 -22.39 -45.97
C PRO A 239 7.13 -23.78 -46.18
N ALA A 240 5.93 -23.84 -46.75
CA ALA A 240 5.25 -25.12 -47.00
C ALA A 240 6.00 -25.98 -48.02
N GLU A 241 6.79 -25.35 -48.89
CA GLU A 241 7.61 -25.96 -49.92
C GLU A 241 8.95 -26.52 -49.40
N THR A 242 9.25 -26.33 -48.10
CA THR A 242 10.46 -26.88 -47.48
C THR A 242 10.54 -28.39 -47.64
N LEU A 243 9.41 -29.10 -47.69
CA LEU A 243 9.35 -30.52 -48.03
C LEU A 243 8.62 -30.72 -49.35
N SER A 244 9.22 -31.48 -50.26
CA SER A 244 8.62 -31.79 -51.55
C SER A 244 8.81 -33.24 -51.96
N TYR A 245 7.86 -33.77 -52.73
CA TYR A 245 7.92 -35.12 -53.30
C TYR A 245 7.84 -35.06 -54.82
N VAL A 246 8.91 -35.44 -55.51
CA VAL A 246 9.05 -35.35 -56.97
C VAL A 246 9.62 -36.65 -57.51
N ASN A 247 9.00 -37.24 -58.53
CA ASN A 247 9.47 -38.48 -59.17
C ASN A 247 9.79 -39.61 -58.18
N HIS A 248 8.89 -39.82 -57.22
CA HIS A 248 9.01 -40.80 -56.14
C HIS A 248 10.12 -40.56 -55.10
N ARG A 249 10.68 -39.34 -55.08
CA ARG A 249 11.78 -38.94 -54.20
C ARG A 249 11.38 -37.78 -53.32
N LYS A 250 11.90 -37.74 -52.10
CA LYS A 250 11.67 -36.67 -51.15
C LYS A 250 12.82 -35.68 -51.14
N PHE A 251 12.50 -34.40 -50.97
CA PHE A 251 13.50 -33.35 -50.91
C PHE A 251 13.21 -32.39 -49.77
N VAL A 252 14.28 -31.98 -49.10
CA VAL A 252 14.31 -30.83 -48.20
C VAL A 252 14.86 -29.64 -48.99
N THR A 253 14.11 -28.54 -49.04
CA THR A 253 14.56 -27.28 -49.64
C THR A 253 14.75 -26.24 -48.55
N LEU A 254 16.01 -25.89 -48.31
CA LEU A 254 16.41 -24.78 -47.46
C LEU A 254 16.43 -23.52 -48.30
N GLU A 255 15.66 -22.51 -47.89
CA GLU A 255 15.74 -21.18 -48.49
C GLU A 255 16.47 -20.22 -47.56
N PHE A 256 17.20 -19.29 -48.16
CA PHE A 256 18.07 -18.36 -47.44
C PHE A 256 17.81 -16.92 -47.86
N CYS A 257 17.97 -16.04 -46.88
CA CYS A 257 18.00 -14.60 -47.05
C CYS A 257 19.47 -14.17 -46.98
N GLU A 258 20.10 -14.02 -48.15
CA GLU A 258 21.52 -13.68 -48.27
C GLU A 258 21.76 -12.16 -48.19
N ILE A 259 22.80 -11.76 -47.45
CA ILE A 259 23.30 -10.38 -47.41
C ILE A 259 24.70 -10.33 -48.03
N ILE A 260 24.86 -9.46 -49.03
CA ILE A 260 26.15 -9.13 -49.62
C ILE A 260 26.66 -7.84 -48.95
N TYR A 261 27.91 -7.85 -48.51
CA TYR A 261 28.57 -6.87 -47.64
C TYR A 261 28.12 -5.40 -47.79
N GLN A 262 27.83 -4.79 -46.64
CA GLN A 262 27.46 -3.39 -46.52
C GLN A 262 28.57 -2.58 -45.81
N PRO A 263 29.25 -1.64 -46.49
CA PRO A 263 30.42 -0.92 -45.96
C PRO A 263 30.18 -0.05 -44.71
N ARG A 264 28.94 0.16 -44.29
CA ARG A 264 28.55 1.03 -43.16
C ARG A 264 27.59 0.35 -42.20
N ALA A 265 27.46 -0.97 -42.28
CA ALA A 265 26.58 -1.70 -41.39
C ALA A 265 27.19 -1.82 -39.98
N PRO A 266 26.35 -1.88 -38.93
CA PRO A 266 26.83 -2.04 -37.56
C PRO A 266 27.49 -3.41 -37.33
N HIS A 267 28.28 -3.53 -36.26
CA HIS A 267 28.80 -4.82 -35.81
C HIS A 267 27.68 -5.67 -35.20
N TRP A 268 27.87 -6.99 -35.20
CA TRP A 268 26.96 -7.90 -34.53
C TRP A 268 27.01 -7.70 -33.01
N PRO A 269 25.85 -7.69 -32.32
CA PRO A 269 25.82 -7.64 -30.87
C PRO A 269 26.35 -8.94 -30.25
N HIS A 270 26.89 -8.86 -29.04
CA HIS A 270 27.34 -10.03 -28.29
C HIS A 270 26.15 -10.93 -27.88
N GLY A 271 26.18 -12.20 -28.30
CA GLY A 271 25.10 -13.16 -28.00
C GLY A 271 25.52 -14.62 -28.20
N SER A 272 24.51 -15.49 -28.21
CA SER A 272 24.63 -16.95 -28.42
C SER A 272 23.69 -17.43 -29.53
N PHE A 273 24.18 -17.48 -30.77
CA PHE A 273 23.41 -17.94 -31.95
C PHE A 273 24.35 -18.23 -33.13
N CYS A 274 23.82 -18.86 -34.18
CA CYS A 274 24.54 -19.03 -35.45
C CYS A 274 23.75 -18.48 -36.65
N ILE A 275 24.50 -18.17 -37.70
CA ILE A 275 24.04 -17.74 -39.02
C ILE A 275 24.75 -18.56 -40.10
N ASN A 276 24.21 -18.62 -41.31
CA ASN A 276 24.90 -19.31 -42.40
C ASN A 276 26.08 -18.46 -42.90
N LYS A 277 27.24 -19.11 -43.05
CA LYS A 277 28.47 -18.52 -43.56
C LYS A 277 28.52 -18.63 -45.07
N PHE A 278 29.02 -17.60 -45.76
CA PHE A 278 29.36 -17.76 -47.18
C PHE A 278 30.62 -18.61 -47.34
N VAL A 279 30.61 -19.62 -48.20
CA VAL A 279 31.69 -20.61 -48.37
C VAL A 279 33.04 -19.91 -48.58
N LEU A 280 33.09 -18.91 -49.46
CA LEU A 280 34.32 -18.21 -49.87
C LEU A 280 34.68 -16.98 -49.03
N GLN A 281 33.92 -16.67 -47.96
CA GLN A 281 34.13 -15.48 -47.14
C GLN A 281 34.44 -15.85 -45.69
N SER A 282 35.13 -14.97 -44.97
CA SER A 282 35.33 -15.11 -43.53
C SER A 282 34.05 -14.79 -42.77
N CYS A 283 33.91 -15.35 -41.56
CA CYS A 283 32.82 -14.98 -40.67
C CYS A 283 32.86 -13.50 -40.28
N PRO A 284 31.69 -12.89 -39.98
CA PRO A 284 31.65 -11.56 -39.37
C PRO A 284 32.47 -11.52 -38.08
N GLU A 285 32.95 -10.32 -37.71
CA GLU A 285 33.71 -10.15 -36.48
C GLU A 285 32.95 -10.67 -35.25
N GLY A 286 33.65 -11.42 -34.39
CA GLY A 286 33.07 -12.03 -33.19
C GLY A 286 32.53 -13.45 -33.39
N PHE A 287 32.39 -13.90 -34.63
CA PHE A 287 31.98 -15.27 -34.95
C PHE A 287 33.17 -16.18 -35.27
N THR A 288 32.99 -17.46 -35.00
CA THR A 288 33.88 -18.56 -35.41
C THR A 288 33.20 -19.40 -36.48
N ASP A 289 33.99 -19.98 -37.38
CA ASP A 289 33.48 -20.81 -38.47
C ASP A 289 33.35 -22.29 -38.09
N GLY A 290 32.47 -22.97 -38.81
CA GLY A 290 32.34 -24.42 -38.82
C GLY A 290 31.37 -24.86 -39.91
N PHE A 291 31.11 -26.16 -39.97
CA PHE A 291 30.19 -26.74 -40.93
C PHE A 291 29.51 -28.01 -40.40
N VAL A 292 28.38 -28.33 -41.01
CA VAL A 292 27.71 -29.63 -40.91
C VAL A 292 27.67 -30.21 -42.32
N GLN A 293 28.31 -31.36 -42.48
CA GLN A 293 28.27 -32.17 -43.69
C GLN A 293 27.30 -33.31 -43.49
N PHE A 294 26.53 -33.60 -44.53
CA PHE A 294 25.72 -34.81 -44.59
C PHE A 294 25.70 -35.42 -45.98
N HIS A 295 25.55 -36.74 -46.01
CA HIS A 295 25.45 -37.52 -47.24
C HIS A 295 24.06 -37.31 -47.89
N ASN A 296 24.02 -37.04 -49.19
CA ASN A 296 22.76 -37.02 -49.95
C ASN A 296 22.42 -38.43 -50.42
N GLU A 297 21.15 -38.83 -50.43
CA GLU A 297 20.80 -40.22 -50.79
C GLU A 297 21.11 -40.48 -52.28
N ASP A 298 22.03 -41.43 -52.53
CA ASP A 298 22.20 -42.28 -53.72
C ASP A 298 23.44 -42.07 -54.64
N SER A 299 24.08 -43.21 -54.94
CA SER A 299 25.41 -43.39 -55.56
C SER A 299 25.49 -43.23 -57.10
N GLY A 300 24.51 -42.57 -57.72
CA GLY A 300 24.31 -42.65 -59.18
C GLY A 300 23.98 -41.35 -59.94
N GLY A 301 23.72 -40.24 -59.26
CA GLY A 301 23.41 -38.97 -59.94
C GLY A 301 23.24 -37.79 -58.99
N ARG A 302 23.63 -36.59 -59.44
CA ARG A 302 23.39 -35.34 -58.70
C ARG A 302 21.88 -35.09 -58.57
N HIS A 303 21.31 -35.37 -57.42
CA HIS A 303 19.91 -35.10 -57.08
C HIS A 303 19.75 -33.90 -56.13
N THR A 304 20.83 -33.20 -55.88
CA THR A 304 20.85 -31.91 -55.21
C THR A 304 20.85 -30.76 -56.22
N GLU A 305 20.30 -29.63 -55.81
CA GLU A 305 20.28 -28.40 -56.60
C GLU A 305 20.50 -27.20 -55.67
N GLY A 306 21.42 -26.31 -56.00
CA GLY A 306 21.75 -25.18 -55.16
C GLY A 306 21.98 -23.91 -55.98
N LYS A 307 21.30 -22.83 -55.57
CA LYS A 307 21.61 -21.46 -55.98
C LYS A 307 21.76 -20.66 -54.69
N ASN A 308 22.94 -20.72 -54.10
CA ASN A 308 23.27 -20.03 -52.84
C ASN A 308 24.80 -19.96 -52.67
N GLN A 309 25.24 -19.21 -51.66
CA GLN A 309 26.65 -19.05 -51.31
C GLN A 309 27.02 -19.74 -49.99
N VAL A 310 26.11 -20.48 -49.37
CA VAL A 310 26.25 -21.02 -48.00
C VAL A 310 26.49 -22.52 -47.93
N ALA A 311 26.23 -23.23 -49.03
CA ALA A 311 26.42 -24.66 -49.17
C ALA A 311 27.53 -24.98 -50.17
N ALA A 312 28.31 -26.02 -49.89
CA ALA A 312 29.14 -26.69 -50.88
C ALA A 312 28.58 -28.07 -51.16
N ASP A 313 28.51 -28.43 -52.43
CA ASP A 313 27.86 -29.66 -52.88
C ASP A 313 28.74 -30.31 -53.95
N ASP A 314 29.32 -31.46 -53.61
CA ASP A 314 30.15 -32.23 -54.56
C ASP A 314 29.33 -33.25 -55.37
N GLY A 315 28.05 -33.44 -55.01
CA GLY A 315 27.13 -34.41 -55.58
C GLY A 315 26.90 -35.65 -54.72
N THR A 316 27.73 -35.87 -53.70
CA THR A 316 27.62 -36.97 -52.71
C THR A 316 27.41 -36.41 -51.30
N HIS A 317 28.06 -35.30 -50.99
CA HIS A 317 27.93 -34.61 -49.71
C HIS A 317 27.49 -33.18 -49.92
N VAL A 318 26.61 -32.73 -49.04
CA VAL A 318 26.27 -31.32 -48.88
C VAL A 318 26.88 -30.83 -47.57
N LYS A 319 27.72 -29.81 -47.65
CA LYS A 319 28.27 -29.09 -46.49
C LYS A 319 27.55 -27.75 -46.34
N LEU A 320 26.86 -27.55 -45.22
CA LEU A 320 26.35 -26.24 -44.81
C LEU A 320 27.35 -25.57 -43.88
N PHE A 321 27.72 -24.33 -44.19
CA PHE A 321 28.70 -23.59 -43.41
C PHE A 321 28.01 -22.60 -42.47
N PHE A 322 28.57 -22.47 -41.27
CA PHE A 322 28.02 -21.63 -40.21
C PHE A 322 29.06 -20.69 -39.64
N CYS A 323 28.57 -19.53 -39.20
CA CYS A 323 29.25 -18.64 -38.30
C CYS A 323 28.48 -18.70 -36.99
N CYS A 324 29.13 -19.14 -35.91
CA CYS A 324 28.55 -19.18 -34.58
C CYS A 324 29.26 -18.22 -33.64
N GLN A 325 28.51 -17.65 -32.71
CA GLN A 325 29.06 -16.81 -31.64
C GLN A 325 28.46 -17.25 -30.32
N SER A 326 29.30 -17.30 -29.28
CA SER A 326 28.92 -17.62 -27.88
C SER A 326 29.53 -16.60 -26.91
N SER A 327 29.67 -15.34 -27.34
CA SER A 327 30.34 -14.30 -26.57
C SER A 327 29.45 -13.63 -25.51
N GLY A 328 28.21 -14.12 -25.34
CA GLY A 328 27.21 -13.54 -24.45
C GLY A 328 26.14 -14.57 -24.09
N SER A 329 25.25 -14.21 -23.15
CA SER A 329 24.15 -15.07 -22.72
C SER A 329 22.96 -14.95 -23.66
N ALA A 330 22.38 -16.08 -24.07
CA ALA A 330 21.12 -16.13 -24.82
C ALA A 330 19.97 -15.42 -24.07
N MET A 331 20.04 -15.28 -22.74
CA MET A 331 19.00 -14.63 -21.95
C MET A 331 19.08 -13.10 -21.93
N THR A 332 20.21 -12.52 -22.35
CA THR A 332 20.39 -11.06 -22.44
C THR A 332 19.88 -10.58 -23.79
N PRO A 333 18.83 -9.74 -23.87
CA PRO A 333 18.28 -9.30 -25.15
C PRO A 333 19.30 -8.53 -26.00
N ILE A 334 19.51 -8.98 -27.24
CA ILE A 334 20.32 -8.26 -28.23
C ILE A 334 19.46 -7.35 -29.11
N GLU A 335 20.10 -6.37 -29.73
CA GLU A 335 19.46 -5.41 -30.63
C GLU A 335 19.68 -5.85 -32.08
N LEU A 336 18.60 -6.29 -32.74
CA LEU A 336 18.54 -6.59 -34.16
C LEU A 336 17.30 -5.91 -34.76
N PRO A 337 17.25 -5.69 -36.10
CA PRO A 337 16.07 -5.12 -36.73
C PRO A 337 14.80 -5.96 -36.45
N SER A 338 13.83 -5.35 -35.77
CA SER A 338 12.58 -6.01 -35.32
C SER A 338 11.37 -5.70 -36.20
N GLY A 339 11.59 -5.05 -37.35
CA GLY A 339 10.52 -4.64 -38.28
C GLY A 339 9.89 -5.78 -39.08
N SER A 340 10.53 -6.94 -39.15
CA SER A 340 10.03 -8.12 -39.86
C SER A 340 10.48 -9.41 -39.16
N PRO A 341 9.72 -10.51 -39.25
CA PRO A 341 10.14 -11.78 -38.71
C PRO A 341 11.43 -12.31 -39.36
N PHE A 342 12.21 -13.08 -38.60
CA PHE A 342 13.45 -13.71 -39.07
C PHE A 342 13.78 -14.97 -38.27
N MET A 343 14.72 -15.77 -38.77
CA MET A 343 15.23 -16.95 -38.07
C MET A 343 16.74 -16.86 -37.84
N LEU A 344 17.18 -17.38 -36.69
CA LEU A 344 18.58 -17.68 -36.39
C LEU A 344 18.68 -19.14 -35.97
N TYR A 345 19.84 -19.75 -36.10
CA TYR A 345 20.04 -21.08 -35.53
C TYR A 345 20.31 -20.96 -34.03
N ARG A 346 19.77 -21.91 -33.27
CA ARG A 346 20.01 -22.00 -31.84
C ARG A 346 21.47 -22.41 -31.60
N ASN A 347 22.07 -21.85 -30.56
CA ASN A 347 23.42 -22.19 -30.14
C ASN A 347 23.46 -22.24 -28.62
N SER A 348 24.13 -23.25 -28.08
CA SER A 348 24.33 -23.45 -26.64
C SER A 348 23.04 -23.70 -25.87
N GLY A 349 22.06 -24.36 -26.50
CA GLY A 349 20.87 -24.93 -25.87
C GLY A 349 19.71 -23.97 -25.61
N ALA A 350 19.81 -22.69 -25.99
CA ALA A 350 18.74 -21.71 -25.77
C ALA A 350 18.66 -20.68 -26.90
N CYS A 351 17.44 -20.20 -27.18
CA CYS A 351 17.23 -19.14 -28.13
C CYS A 351 17.62 -17.76 -27.59
N GLN A 352 18.43 -17.05 -28.37
CA GLN A 352 18.89 -15.69 -28.07
C GLN A 352 17.71 -14.71 -27.97
N GLN A 353 17.51 -14.05 -26.84
CA GLN A 353 16.50 -13.01 -26.70
C GLN A 353 16.82 -11.81 -27.61
N VAL A 354 15.82 -11.25 -28.28
CA VAL A 354 15.95 -10.06 -29.15
C VAL A 354 14.99 -8.97 -28.67
N HIS A 355 15.48 -7.75 -28.52
CA HIS A 355 14.67 -6.62 -28.07
C HIS A 355 13.50 -6.36 -29.04
N GLY A 356 12.28 -6.22 -28.50
CA GLY A 356 11.07 -5.98 -29.29
C GLY A 356 10.51 -7.21 -30.04
N MET A 357 11.10 -8.41 -29.87
CA MET A 357 10.63 -9.64 -30.53
C MET A 357 10.26 -10.73 -29.52
N THR A 358 9.29 -11.56 -29.86
CA THR A 358 8.96 -12.85 -29.23
C THR A 358 9.69 -13.95 -29.99
N VAL A 359 10.22 -14.94 -29.27
CA VAL A 359 10.96 -16.06 -29.86
C VAL A 359 10.24 -17.39 -29.61
N SER A 360 10.17 -18.24 -30.64
CA SER A 360 9.76 -19.65 -30.54
C SER A 360 10.90 -20.56 -30.95
N ASP A 361 10.96 -21.73 -30.30
CA ASP A 361 11.87 -22.82 -30.67
C ASP A 361 11.27 -23.59 -31.85
N GLU A 362 12.06 -23.72 -32.91
CA GLU A 362 11.66 -24.27 -34.20
C GLU A 362 12.68 -25.33 -34.62
N TYR A 363 12.27 -26.24 -35.50
CA TYR A 363 13.15 -27.34 -35.90
C TYR A 363 13.01 -27.72 -37.36
N LEU A 364 14.08 -28.33 -37.88
CA LEU A 364 14.10 -29.01 -39.16
C LEU A 364 14.78 -30.36 -39.01
N LEU A 365 14.10 -31.41 -39.49
CA LEU A 365 14.59 -32.78 -39.55
C LEU A 365 14.91 -33.13 -41.01
N PHE A 366 16.04 -33.79 -41.21
CA PHE A 366 16.54 -34.22 -42.50
C PHE A 366 17.19 -35.58 -42.30
N ASN A 367 16.74 -36.54 -43.11
CA ASN A 367 17.25 -37.89 -43.06
C ASN A 367 18.47 -38.02 -43.99
N THR A 368 19.54 -38.60 -43.47
CA THR A 368 20.80 -38.86 -44.16
C THR A 368 20.90 -40.35 -44.48
N GLU A 369 21.86 -40.75 -45.31
CA GLU A 369 21.94 -42.12 -45.85
C GLU A 369 22.12 -43.19 -44.76
N ASP A 370 21.26 -44.22 -44.77
CA ASP A 370 21.12 -45.29 -43.77
C ASP A 370 22.23 -46.35 -43.83
N ASP A 371 22.92 -46.45 -44.97
CA ASP A 371 23.86 -47.55 -45.24
C ASP A 371 25.30 -47.27 -44.74
N PHE A 372 25.63 -46.01 -44.41
CA PHE A 372 26.97 -45.60 -43.97
C PHE A 372 26.91 -44.60 -42.81
N ALA A 373 26.80 -45.12 -41.58
CA ALA A 373 26.67 -44.35 -40.34
C ALA A 373 27.81 -43.34 -40.03
N ASP A 374 28.86 -43.26 -40.85
CA ASP A 374 30.10 -42.49 -40.58
C ASP A 374 30.34 -41.29 -41.53
N ASP A 375 29.42 -40.94 -42.43
CA ASP A 375 29.67 -39.91 -43.47
C ASP A 375 29.18 -38.50 -43.13
N ASN A 376 28.44 -38.34 -42.02
CA ASN A 376 28.08 -37.04 -41.48
C ASN A 376 29.25 -36.49 -40.66
N GLU A 377 29.70 -35.27 -40.99
CA GLU A 377 30.82 -34.63 -40.33
C GLU A 377 30.38 -33.28 -39.75
N LEU A 378 30.53 -33.12 -38.43
CA LEU A 378 30.36 -31.85 -37.75
C LEU A 378 31.75 -31.35 -37.35
N SER A 379 32.11 -30.16 -37.80
CA SER A 379 33.46 -29.61 -37.61
C SER A 379 33.44 -28.11 -37.34
N GLY A 380 34.38 -27.64 -36.52
CA GLY A 380 34.40 -26.26 -36.05
C GLY A 380 33.18 -25.92 -35.18
N THR A 381 32.74 -24.67 -35.19
CA THR A 381 31.51 -24.27 -34.49
C THR A 381 30.29 -24.36 -35.39
N HIS A 382 29.26 -25.05 -34.92
CA HIS A 382 28.01 -25.28 -35.63
C HIS A 382 26.83 -25.03 -34.68
N PRO A 383 25.60 -24.83 -35.20
CA PRO A 383 24.42 -24.68 -34.35
C PRO A 383 24.11 -25.94 -33.55
N ASP A 384 23.14 -25.85 -32.65
CA ASP A 384 22.60 -27.01 -31.96
C ASP A 384 22.00 -27.99 -32.99
N VAL A 385 22.65 -29.14 -33.13
CA VAL A 385 22.25 -30.24 -34.02
C VAL A 385 22.29 -31.54 -33.24
N ASP A 386 21.15 -32.23 -33.16
CA ASP A 386 21.13 -33.61 -32.68
C ASP A 386 21.26 -34.58 -33.85
N GLN A 387 21.96 -35.69 -33.66
CA GLN A 387 22.12 -36.75 -34.65
C GLN A 387 21.66 -38.12 -34.10
N PRO A 388 20.35 -38.33 -33.86
CA PRO A 388 19.83 -39.65 -33.52
C PRO A 388 19.83 -40.58 -34.74
N GLY A 389 20.88 -41.40 -34.89
CA GLY A 389 21.01 -42.33 -36.02
C GLY A 389 21.31 -41.59 -37.33
N SER A 390 20.52 -41.87 -38.38
CA SER A 390 20.65 -41.22 -39.70
C SER A 390 19.91 -39.89 -39.79
N VAL A 391 19.21 -39.44 -38.75
CA VAL A 391 18.46 -38.16 -38.79
C VAL A 391 19.28 -37.06 -38.17
N LEU A 392 19.37 -35.93 -38.86
CA LEU A 392 19.92 -34.71 -38.32
C LEU A 392 18.78 -33.76 -37.95
N HIS A 393 18.90 -33.12 -36.79
CA HIS A 393 17.89 -32.27 -36.18
C HIS A 393 18.46 -30.88 -35.90
N PHE A 394 18.23 -29.93 -36.82
CA PHE A 394 18.62 -28.53 -36.62
C PHE A 394 17.61 -27.86 -35.68
N HIS A 395 18.12 -27.21 -34.64
CA HIS A 395 17.33 -26.32 -33.78
C HIS A 395 17.48 -24.87 -34.20
N MET A 396 16.35 -24.18 -34.28
CA MET A 396 16.24 -22.82 -34.81
C MET A 396 15.35 -21.98 -33.91
N CYS A 397 15.51 -20.67 -34.04
CA CYS A 397 14.78 -19.69 -33.25
C CYS A 397 14.07 -18.75 -34.21
N TYR A 398 12.74 -18.74 -34.15
CA TYR A 398 11.91 -17.86 -34.97
C TYR A 398 11.45 -16.65 -34.18
N TYR A 399 11.73 -15.47 -34.72
CA TYR A 399 11.49 -14.20 -34.07
C TYR A 399 10.33 -13.48 -34.74
N THR A 400 9.30 -13.14 -33.97
CA THR A 400 8.14 -12.37 -34.42
C THR A 400 7.97 -11.12 -33.56
N ARG A 401 7.37 -10.06 -34.11
CA ARG A 401 7.20 -8.79 -33.39
C ARG A 401 6.29 -8.97 -32.18
N LYS A 402 6.65 -8.35 -31.05
CA LYS A 402 5.81 -8.28 -29.85
C LYS A 402 4.52 -7.50 -30.05
#